data_AF-A0AAV4P6S1-F1
#
_entry.id   AF-A0AAV4P6S1-F1
#
_cell.length_a   1.000
_cell.length_b   1.000
_cell.length_c   1.000
_cell.angle_alpha   90.00
_cell.angle_beta   90.00
_cell.angle_gamma   90.00
#
_symmetry.space_group_name_H-M   'P 1'
#
loop_
_entity.id
_entity.type
_entity.pdbx_description
1 polymer ?
#
loop_
_entity_poly.entity_id
_entity_poly.type
_entity_poly.pdbx_seq_one_letter_code
_entity_poly.pdbx_strand_id
1 'polypeptide(L)'
;MDLDEKVILIIYRLLETTRTFLFTPRTREDLPKGFPEDVPGVPYFLDSYVHPEVPLEKPLSEHIAAAMKDVMKKSNISLENN
;
A
#
# COMPACT_ATOMS: atom_id res chain seq x y z
N MET A 1 -1.56 -24.68 -1.21
CA MET A 1 -2.04 -23.60 -2.09
C MET A 1 -1.60 -22.32 -1.40
N ASP A 2 -0.41 -21.85 -1.75
CA ASP A 2 0.29 -20.80 -1.02
C ASP A 2 -0.46 -19.48 -1.10
N LEU A 3 -0.70 -18.87 0.06
CA LEU A 3 -1.28 -17.53 0.14
C LEU A 3 -0.32 -16.49 -0.45
N ASP A 4 1.00 -16.73 -0.37
CA ASP A 4 2.04 -15.76 -0.71
C ASP A 4 1.99 -15.27 -2.16
N GLU A 5 1.54 -16.12 -3.10
CA GLU A 5 1.49 -15.73 -4.51
C GLU A 5 0.33 -14.78 -4.82
N LYS A 6 -0.85 -14.95 -4.19
CA LYS A 6 -2.02 -14.08 -4.46
C LYS A 6 -1.89 -12.67 -3.87
N VAL A 7 -0.93 -12.44 -2.99
CA VAL A 7 -0.81 -11.22 -2.18
C VAL A 7 -0.58 -9.97 -3.02
N ILE A 8 0.19 -10.03 -4.10
CA ILE A 8 0.60 -8.82 -4.86
C ILE A 8 -0.61 -8.09 -5.48
N LEU A 9 -1.55 -8.82 -6.09
CA LEU A 9 -2.75 -8.21 -6.69
C LEU A 9 -3.78 -7.79 -5.63
N ILE A 10 -3.84 -8.52 -4.52
CA ILE A 10 -4.74 -8.21 -3.41
C ILE A 10 -4.31 -6.91 -2.73
N ILE A 11 -3.00 -6.71 -2.52
CA ILE A 11 -2.47 -5.47 -1.94
C ILE A 11 -2.84 -4.26 -2.80
N TYR A 12 -2.64 -4.32 -4.12
CA TYR A 12 -3.04 -3.22 -5.00
C TYR A 12 -4.54 -2.89 -4.86
N ARG A 13 -5.42 -3.90 -4.93
CA ARG A 13 -6.88 -3.69 -4.79
C ARG A 13 -7.30 -3.13 -3.44
N LEU A 14 -6.59 -3.49 -2.37
CA LEU A 14 -6.85 -2.95 -1.04
C LEU A 14 -6.40 -1.49 -0.90
N LEU A 15 -5.31 -1.11 -1.57
CA LEU A 15 -4.69 0.20 -1.43
C LEU A 15 -5.11 1.22 -2.50
N GLU A 16 -5.59 0.79 -3.67
CA GLU A 16 -5.98 1.70 -4.76
C GLU A 16 -7.11 2.66 -4.37
N THR A 17 -7.96 2.22 -3.43
CA THR A 17 -9.14 2.97 -2.97
C THR A 17 -8.79 4.20 -2.14
N THR A 18 -7.59 4.25 -1.53
CA THR A 18 -7.23 5.35 -0.62
C THR A 18 -6.68 6.57 -1.35
N ARG A 19 -6.38 6.50 -2.66
CA ARG A 19 -5.71 7.57 -3.46
C ARG A 19 -4.42 8.15 -2.85
N THR A 20 -3.88 7.52 -1.79
CA THR A 20 -2.68 7.97 -1.08
C THR A 20 -1.42 7.25 -1.54
N PHE A 21 -1.55 6.05 -2.11
CA PHE A 21 -0.41 5.26 -2.58
C PHE A 21 -0.25 5.43 -4.09
N LEU A 22 0.99 5.63 -4.54
CA LEU A 22 1.33 5.75 -5.95
C LEU A 22 1.97 4.45 -6.43
N PHE A 23 1.52 3.95 -7.57
CA PHE A 23 1.92 2.66 -8.11
C PHE A 23 2.31 2.77 -9.58
N THR A 24 3.32 1.99 -9.97
CA THR A 24 3.70 1.80 -11.37
C THR A 24 3.38 0.36 -11.80
N PRO A 25 2.54 0.15 -12.83
CA PRO A 25 2.22 -1.18 -13.33
C PRO A 25 3.45 -1.88 -13.94
N ARG A 26 3.52 -3.20 -13.73
CA ARG A 26 4.50 -4.11 -14.34
C ARG A 26 3.84 -4.97 -15.41
N THR A 27 4.56 -5.95 -15.96
CA THR A 27 3.99 -6.90 -16.92
C THR A 27 3.54 -8.19 -16.24
N ARG A 28 2.69 -8.97 -16.90
CA ARG A 28 2.20 -10.24 -16.33
C ARG A 28 3.31 -11.29 -16.22
N GLU A 29 4.33 -11.19 -17.07
CA GLU A 29 5.53 -12.02 -17.05
C GLU A 29 6.42 -11.77 -15.82
N ASP A 30 6.27 -10.61 -15.16
CA ASP A 30 6.94 -10.29 -13.90
C ASP A 30 6.28 -10.98 -12.69
N LEU A 31 5.17 -11.69 -12.86
CA LEU A 31 4.55 -12.46 -11.78
C LEU A 31 5.42 -13.67 -11.38
N PRO A 32 5.32 -14.12 -10.12
CA PRO A 32 5.98 -15.34 -9.67
C PRO A 32 5.64 -16.54 -10.56
N LYS A 33 6.63 -17.39 -10.80
CA LYS A 33 6.43 -18.62 -11.58
C LYS A 33 5.50 -19.56 -10.82
N GLY A 34 4.36 -19.90 -11.42
CA GLY A 34 3.31 -20.69 -10.76
C GLY A 34 2.06 -19.87 -10.40
N PHE A 35 2.12 -18.54 -10.56
CA PHE A 35 0.99 -17.67 -10.30
C PHE A 35 -0.24 -18.07 -11.16
N PRO A 36 -1.45 -18.16 -10.59
CA PRO A 36 -2.63 -18.66 -11.30
C PRO A 36 -3.00 -17.80 -12.53
N GLU A 37 -3.13 -18.45 -13.69
CA GLU A 37 -3.46 -17.77 -14.95
C GLU A 37 -4.88 -17.18 -14.96
N ASP A 38 -5.80 -17.76 -14.20
CA ASP A 38 -7.19 -17.35 -14.07
C ASP A 38 -7.37 -16.08 -13.22
N VAL A 39 -6.37 -15.69 -12.44
CA VAL A 39 -6.41 -14.46 -11.64
C VAL A 39 -5.96 -13.27 -12.50
N PRO A 40 -6.86 -12.34 -12.87
CA PRO A 40 -6.53 -11.24 -13.77
C PRO A 40 -5.73 -10.15 -13.06
N GLY A 41 -4.82 -9.50 -13.80
CA GLY A 41 -4.03 -8.36 -13.32
C GLY A 41 -2.54 -8.47 -13.62
N VAL A 42 -1.79 -7.45 -13.20
CA VAL A 42 -0.33 -7.35 -13.30
C VAL A 42 0.25 -6.97 -11.92
N PRO A 43 1.51 -7.30 -11.62
CA PRO A 43 2.14 -6.78 -10.42
C PRO A 43 2.34 -5.26 -10.54
N TYR A 44 2.59 -4.60 -9.41
CA TYR A 44 2.86 -3.16 -9.36
C TYR A 44 4.05 -2.88 -8.45
N PHE A 45 4.87 -1.90 -8.79
CA PHE A 45 5.74 -1.27 -7.80
C PHE A 45 4.93 -0.29 -6.96
N LEU A 46 5.25 -0.22 -5.67
CA LEU A 46 4.79 0.84 -4.79
C LEU A 46 5.87 1.93 -4.79
N ASP A 47 5.58 3.05 -5.45
CA ASP A 47 6.58 4.10 -5.70
C ASP A 47 6.65 5.12 -4.57
N SER A 48 5.49 5.48 -4.02
CA SER A 48 5.40 6.56 -3.03
C SER A 48 4.10 6.51 -2.24
N TYR A 49 4.06 7.34 -1.19
CA TYR A 49 2.91 7.59 -0.35
C TYR A 49 2.73 9.09 -0.13
N VAL A 50 1.49 9.56 -0.30
CA VAL A 50 1.06 10.94 -0.07
C VAL A 50 0.09 10.96 1.09
N HIS A 51 0.55 11.51 2.22
CA HIS A 51 -0.31 11.78 3.38
C HIS A 51 -1.33 12.88 3.04
N PRO A 52 -2.63 12.72 3.35
CA PRO A 52 -3.69 13.69 3.01
C PRO A 52 -3.47 15.11 3.56
N GLU A 53 -2.82 15.22 4.71
CA GLU A 53 -2.58 16.49 5.40
C GLU A 53 -1.20 17.13 5.11
N VAL A 54 -0.39 16.50 4.27
CA VAL A 54 0.95 17.00 3.93
C VAL A 54 0.95 17.45 2.46
N PRO A 55 1.45 18.65 2.13
CA PRO A 55 1.53 19.12 0.74
C PRO A 55 2.33 18.16 -0.14
N LEU A 56 1.91 17.98 -1.40
CA LEU A 56 2.47 16.98 -2.33
C LEU A 56 3.96 17.19 -2.63
N GLU A 57 4.43 18.42 -2.55
CA GLU A 57 5.81 18.81 -2.85
C GLU A 57 6.78 18.44 -1.73
N LYS A 58 6.25 18.01 -0.57
CA LYS A 58 7.07 17.59 0.54
C LYS A 58 7.73 16.24 0.26
N PRO A 59 8.92 16.00 0.81
CA PRO A 59 9.60 14.72 0.64
C PRO A 59 8.78 13.59 1.27
N LEU A 60 8.90 12.39 0.69
CA LEU A 60 8.25 11.16 1.18
C LEU A 60 8.43 10.95 2.70
N SER A 61 9.60 11.29 3.25
CA SER A 61 9.88 11.18 4.68
C SER A 61 8.92 12.00 5.55
N GLU A 62 8.51 13.20 5.11
CA GLU A 62 7.53 14.02 5.83
C GLU A 62 6.13 13.39 5.79
N HIS A 63 5.72 12.83 4.64
CA HIS A 63 4.45 12.10 4.52
C HIS A 63 4.43 10.85 5.41
N ILE A 64 5.52 10.07 5.44
CA ILE A 64 5.65 8.89 6.31
C ILE A 64 5.62 9.29 7.79
N ALA A 65 6.35 10.36 8.17
CA ALA A 65 6.37 10.84 9.55
C ALA A 65 4.96 11.27 10.03
N ALA A 66 4.19 11.93 9.17
CA ALA A 66 2.80 12.29 9.46
C ALA A 66 1.92 11.05 9.68
N ALA A 67 2.03 10.04 8.80
CA ALA A 67 1.29 8.79 8.95
C ALA A 67 1.63 8.07 10.28
N MET A 68 2.91 7.99 10.62
CA MET A 68 3.37 7.37 11.87
C MET A 68 2.82 8.10 13.10
N LYS A 69 2.77 9.44 13.06
CA LYS A 69 2.17 10.24 14.12
C LYS A 69 0.68 9.91 14.29
N ASP A 70 -0.06 9.73 13.21
CA ASP A 70 -1.48 9.40 13.28
C ASP A 70 -1.75 7.99 13.79
N VAL A 71 -0.90 7.02 13.41
CA VAL A 71 -0.95 5.67 13.99
C VAL A 71 -0.69 5.72 15.50
N MET A 72 0.32 6.46 15.95
CA MET A 72 0.64 6.60 17.38
C MET A 72 -0.47 7.31 18.17
N LYS A 73 -1.12 8.33 17.60
CA LYS A 73 -2.28 8.96 18.24
C LYS A 73 -3.43 7.95 18.41
N LYS A 74 -3.76 7.19 17.36
CA LYS A 74 -4.83 6.19 17.40
C LYS A 74 -4.55 5.10 18.45
N SER A 75 -3.30 4.66 18.60
CA SER A 75 -2.95 3.68 19.64
C SER A 75 -3.11 4.25 21.05
N ASN A 76 -2.74 5.51 21.28
CA ASN A 76 -2.86 6.14 22.59
C ASN A 76 -4.32 6.39 22.99
N ILE A 77 -5.15 6.84 22.05
CA ILE A 77 -6.60 6.99 22.27
C ILE A 77 -7.26 5.64 22.60
N SER A 78 -6.75 4.54 22.05
CA SER A 78 -7.29 3.19 22.33
C SER A 78 -6.96 2.68 23.73
N LEU A 79 -5.92 3.23 24.38
CA LEU A 79 -5.51 2.86 25.73
C LEU A 79 -6.23 3.67 26.83
N GLU A 80 -6.63 4.90 26.53
CA GLU A 80 -7.32 5.78 27.50
C GLU A 80 -8.83 5.49 27.64
N ASN A 81 -9.41 4.69 26.73
CA ASN A 81 -10.84 4.38 26.71
C ASN A 81 -11.19 2.98 27.27
N ASN A 82 -10.30 2.35 28.06
CA ASN A 82 -10.50 1.04 28.70
C ASN A 82 -10.44 1.14 30.22
#